data_AF-A0A6P7F321-F1
#
_entry.id   AF-A0A6P7F321-F1
#
_cell.length_a   1.000
_cell.length_b   1.000
_cell.length_c   1.000
_cell.angle_alpha   90.00
_cell.angle_beta   90.00
_cell.angle_gamma   90.00
#
_symmetry.space_group_name_H-M   'P 1'
#
loop_
_entity.id
_entity.type
_entity.pdbx_description
1 polymer ?
#
loop_
_entity_poly.entity_id
_entity_poly.type
_entity_poly.pdbx_seq_one_letter_code
_entity_poly.pdbx_strand_id
1 'polypeptide(L)'
;MSIVGIVFAALAVALVTADEISDCRCVPGHEARKDFDGVVKCHFPPNLIMLPYDCNITDYPPCICSGSTEPEKILTTAKGFECKEVEQVKPLKFRRWPCENKEEWEKYYEKQKTL
;
A
#
# COMPACT_ATOMS: atom_id res chain seq x y z
N MET A 1 24.07 32.84 28.88
CA MET A 1 23.25 31.90 28.11
C MET A 1 24.13 30.73 27.73
N SER A 2 24.04 29.64 28.51
CA SER A 2 24.99 28.53 28.44
C SER A 2 24.84 27.75 27.14
N ILE A 3 25.95 27.60 26.42
CA ILE A 3 26.11 26.83 25.17
C ILE A 3 25.55 25.40 25.31
N VAL A 4 25.59 24.85 26.53
CA VAL A 4 25.01 23.56 26.92
C VAL A 4 23.50 23.48 26.65
N GLY A 5 22.73 24.55 26.90
CA GLY A 5 21.27 24.54 26.70
C GLY A 5 20.86 24.46 25.23
N ILE A 6 21.68 25.00 24.32
CA ILE A 6 21.42 25.01 22.88
C ILE A 6 21.70 23.61 22.29
N VAL A 7 22.72 22.91 22.78
CA VAL A 7 23.05 21.54 22.33
C VAL A 7 21.97 20.53 22.72
N PHE A 8 21.40 20.64 23.93
CA PHE A 8 20.32 19.76 24.36
C PHE A 8 19.02 19.97 23.56
N ALA A 9 18.71 21.20 23.16
CA ALA A 9 17.54 21.49 22.33
C ALA A 9 17.68 20.90 20.91
N ALA A 10 18.86 20.97 20.29
CA ALA A 10 19.09 20.40 18.97
C ALA A 10 19.03 18.86 18.95
N LEU A 11 19.49 18.21 20.03
CA LEU A 11 19.45 16.74 20.15
C LEU A 11 18.02 16.22 20.32
N ALA A 12 17.16 16.96 21.02
CA ALA A 12 15.76 16.58 21.22
C ALA A 12 14.94 16.64 19.91
N VAL A 13 15.23 17.58 19.01
CA VAL A 13 14.51 17.72 17.72
C VAL A 13 14.86 16.59 16.74
N ALA A 14 16.09 16.07 16.79
CA ALA A 14 16.51 14.97 15.91
C ALA A 14 15.88 13.61 16.28
N LEU A 15 15.50 13.40 17.55
CA LEU A 15 14.91 12.15 18.01
C LEU A 15 13.44 11.98 17.57
N VAL A 16 12.70 13.09 17.39
CA VAL A 16 11.26 13.04 17.06
C VAL A 16 11.03 12.53 15.62
N THR A 17 11.97 12.76 14.71
CA THR A 17 11.79 12.41 13.29
C THR A 17 11.96 10.92 12.97
N ALA A 18 12.59 10.14 13.87
CA ALA A 18 12.83 8.72 13.67
C ALA A 18 11.62 7.84 14.06
N ASP A 19 10.73 8.38 14.91
CA ASP A 19 9.62 7.64 15.51
C ASP A 19 8.52 7.32 14.48
N GLU A 20 8.21 8.27 13.58
CA GLU A 20 7.09 8.14 12.64
C GLU A 20 7.21 6.96 11.65
N ILE A 21 8.43 6.58 11.25
CA ILE A 21 8.63 5.44 10.34
C ILE A 21 8.46 4.12 11.08
N SER A 22 8.88 4.06 12.36
CA SER A 22 8.80 2.85 13.18
C SER A 22 7.36 2.49 13.56
N ASP A 23 6.47 3.49 13.68
CA ASP A 23 5.06 3.29 14.00
C ASP A 23 4.19 2.92 12.78
N CYS A 24 4.74 3.01 11.57
CA CYS A 24 4.03 2.67 10.35
C CYS A 24 4.09 1.16 10.08
N ARG A 25 2.99 0.45 10.34
CA ARG A 25 2.88 -0.98 9.97
C ARG A 25 2.31 -1.13 8.57
N CYS A 26 3.10 -1.74 7.68
CA CYS A 26 2.68 -2.07 6.32
C CYS A 26 2.34 -3.55 6.20
N VAL A 27 1.49 -3.89 5.22
CA VAL A 27 1.24 -5.30 4.91
C VAL A 27 2.50 -5.97 4.37
N PRO A 28 2.67 -7.29 4.56
CA PRO A 28 3.90 -8.00 4.18
C PRO A 28 4.34 -7.71 2.73
N GLY A 29 5.64 -7.46 2.54
CA GLY A 29 6.21 -7.14 1.23
C GLY A 29 6.15 -5.66 0.83
N HIS A 30 5.66 -4.79 1.71
CA HIS A 30 5.65 -3.33 1.52
C HIS A 30 6.52 -2.64 2.56
N GLU A 31 7.04 -1.46 2.21
CA GLU A 31 7.96 -0.72 3.07
C GLU A 31 7.41 0.66 3.43
N ALA A 32 7.47 1.01 4.71
CA ALA A 32 7.19 2.36 5.17
C ALA A 32 8.25 3.32 4.65
N ARG A 33 7.85 4.35 3.91
CA ARG A 33 8.75 5.42 3.45
C ARG A 33 8.08 6.77 3.60
N LYS A 34 8.91 7.81 3.75
CA LYS A 34 8.45 9.18 3.85
C LYS A 34 8.34 9.77 2.45
N ASP A 35 7.13 10.18 2.07
CA ASP A 35 6.87 10.88 0.81
C ASP A 35 7.42 12.31 0.83
N PHE A 36 7.43 12.96 -0.33
CA PHE A 36 7.89 14.35 -0.49
C PHE A 36 7.06 15.37 0.31
N ASP A 37 5.82 15.02 0.65
CA ASP A 37 4.92 15.80 1.51
C ASP A 37 5.25 15.66 3.01
N GLY A 38 6.22 14.82 3.36
CA GLY A 38 6.59 14.52 4.74
C GLY A 38 5.65 13.52 5.42
N VAL A 39 4.73 12.88 4.69
CA VAL A 39 3.84 11.85 5.24
C VAL A 39 4.50 10.48 5.08
N VAL A 40 4.46 9.66 6.14
CA VAL A 40 4.91 8.27 6.05
C VAL A 40 3.78 7.43 5.47
N LYS A 41 4.07 6.71 4.38
CA LYS A 41 3.13 5.81 3.71
C LYS A 41 3.81 4.46 3.44
N CYS A 42 3.00 3.46 3.15
CA CYS A 42 3.46 2.15 2.74
C CYS A 42 3.61 2.08 1.22
N HIS A 43 4.82 1.79 0.77
CA HIS A 43 5.16 1.69 -0.65
C HIS A 43 5.24 0.25 -1.10
N PHE A 44 4.76 0.02 -2.32
CA PHE A 44 4.95 -1.24 -3.03
C PHE A 44 6.44 -1.48 -3.33
N PRO A 45 6.84 -2.75 -3.53
CA PRO A 45 8.16 -3.08 -4.06
C PRO A 45 8.46 -2.23 -5.30
N PRO A 46 9.72 -1.85 -5.54
CA PRO A 46 10.09 -0.98 -6.66
C PRO A 46 9.68 -1.52 -8.05
N ASN A 47 9.34 -2.81 -8.12
CA ASN A 47 8.92 -3.53 -9.31
C ASN A 47 7.41 -3.37 -9.62
N LEU A 48 6.64 -2.80 -8.69
CA LEU A 48 5.21 -2.55 -8.81
C LEU A 48 4.94 -1.04 -8.80
N ILE A 49 4.43 -0.52 -9.92
CA ILE A 49 4.01 0.88 -10.04
C ILE A 49 2.59 0.98 -9.52
N MET A 50 2.46 1.21 -8.22
CA MET A 50 1.19 1.39 -7.52
C MET A 50 1.32 2.56 -6.56
N LEU A 51 0.20 3.24 -6.31
CA LEU A 51 0.20 4.39 -5.40
C LEU A 51 0.49 3.93 -3.97
N PRO A 52 1.29 4.67 -3.20
CA PRO A 52 1.46 4.40 -1.77
C PRO A 52 0.10 4.46 -1.06
N TYR A 53 -0.03 3.71 0.02
CA TYR A 53 -1.24 3.69 0.86
C TYR A 53 -0.89 3.99 2.32
N ASP A 54 -1.91 4.30 3.12
CA ASP A 54 -1.73 4.72 4.51
C ASP A 54 -1.19 3.59 5.40
N CYS A 55 -0.51 3.98 6.48
CA CYS A 55 0.01 3.04 7.46
C CYS A 55 -1.13 2.36 8.25
N ASN A 56 -0.83 1.21 8.85
CA ASN A 56 -1.72 0.50 9.77
C ASN A 56 -3.06 0.04 9.16
N ILE A 57 -3.12 -0.04 7.83
CA ILE A 57 -4.23 -0.72 7.17
C ILE A 57 -4.22 -2.20 7.54
N THR A 58 -5.40 -2.80 7.65
CA THR A 58 -5.50 -4.25 7.83
C THR A 58 -5.03 -4.95 6.55
N ASP A 59 -4.64 -6.22 6.64
CA ASP A 59 -4.40 -7.02 5.43
C ASP A 59 -5.64 -6.99 4.53
N TYR A 60 -5.45 -6.58 3.28
CA TYR A 60 -6.52 -6.59 2.29
C TYR A 60 -6.77 -8.04 1.84
N PRO A 61 -8.02 -8.44 1.59
CA PRO A 61 -8.31 -9.79 1.10
C PRO A 61 -7.70 -9.99 -0.30
N PRO A 62 -7.09 -11.15 -0.59
CA PRO A 62 -6.60 -11.43 -1.93
C PRO A 62 -7.77 -11.45 -2.94
N CYS A 63 -7.58 -10.92 -4.14
CA CYS A 63 -8.61 -10.96 -5.18
C CYS A 63 -8.82 -12.41 -5.65
N ILE A 64 -10.06 -12.91 -5.60
CA ILE A 64 -10.41 -14.22 -6.19
C ILE A 64 -10.80 -14.01 -7.66
N CYS A 65 -10.15 -14.77 -8.53
CA CYS A 65 -10.30 -14.71 -9.97
C CYS A 65 -10.45 -16.15 -10.51
N SER A 66 -11.68 -16.62 -10.72
CA SER A 66 -11.94 -17.95 -11.29
C SER A 66 -11.88 -18.00 -12.83
N GLY A 67 -11.57 -16.87 -13.46
CA GLY A 67 -11.66 -16.67 -14.90
C GLY A 67 -10.43 -17.05 -15.72
N SER A 68 -9.27 -17.36 -15.12
CA SER A 68 -8.03 -17.67 -15.86
C SER A 68 -7.30 -18.92 -15.39
N THR A 69 -6.54 -19.49 -16.32
CA THR A 69 -5.57 -20.59 -16.12
C THR A 69 -4.12 -20.11 -16.02
N GLU A 70 -3.84 -18.81 -16.19
CA GLU A 70 -2.49 -18.19 -16.16
C GLU A 70 -2.30 -17.30 -14.92
N PRO A 71 -1.06 -16.87 -14.56
CA PRO A 71 -0.85 -16.00 -13.41
C PRO A 71 -1.53 -14.64 -13.60
N GLU A 72 -2.70 -14.47 -13.00
CA GLU A 72 -3.47 -13.24 -13.00
C GLU A 72 -2.73 -12.16 -12.21
N LYS A 73 -2.46 -11.03 -12.87
CA LYS A 73 -1.91 -9.86 -12.17
C LYS A 73 -3.07 -9.05 -11.60
N ILE A 74 -3.18 -9.02 -10.28
CA ILE A 74 -4.12 -8.16 -9.57
C ILE A 74 -3.70 -6.70 -9.80
N LEU A 75 -4.57 -5.91 -10.41
CA LEU A 75 -4.36 -4.47 -10.58
C LEU A 75 -5.27 -3.72 -9.60
N THR A 76 -4.67 -2.89 -8.74
CA THR A 76 -5.42 -1.91 -7.98
C THR A 76 -5.69 -0.70 -8.87
N THR A 77 -6.97 -0.42 -9.08
CA THR A 77 -7.45 0.78 -9.77
C THR A 77 -8.21 1.64 -8.78
N ALA A 78 -8.47 2.91 -9.13
CA ALA A 78 -9.31 3.81 -8.34
C ALA A 78 -10.77 3.30 -8.15
N LYS A 79 -11.19 2.27 -8.89
CA LYS A 79 -12.52 1.66 -8.83
C LYS A 79 -12.54 0.33 -8.07
N GLY A 80 -11.40 -0.09 -7.53
CA GLY A 80 -11.23 -1.37 -6.85
C GLY A 80 -10.18 -2.26 -7.52
N PHE A 81 -10.25 -3.54 -7.20
CA PHE A 81 -9.30 -4.55 -7.65
C PHE A 81 -9.89 -5.29 -8.86
N GLU A 82 -9.10 -5.42 -9.93
CA GLU A 82 -9.49 -6.10 -11.15
C GLU A 82 -8.56 -7.28 -11.42
N CYS A 83 -9.14 -8.41 -11.81
CA CYS A 83 -8.43 -9.53 -12.40
C CYS A 83 -8.00 -9.16 -13.82
N LYS A 84 -6.79 -9.54 -14.21
CA LYS A 84 -6.28 -9.32 -15.56
C LYS A 84 -5.67 -10.60 -16.11
N GLU A 85 -6.19 -11.02 -17.26
CA GLU A 85 -5.60 -12.06 -18.09
C GLU A 85 -4.96 -11.42 -19.32
N VAL A 86 -3.76 -11.88 -19.66
CA VAL A 86 -3.05 -11.51 -20.88
C VAL A 86 -3.12 -12.70 -21.82
N GLU A 87 -3.98 -12.64 -22.84
CA GLU A 87 -3.94 -13.66 -23.89
C GLU A 87 -2.69 -13.41 -24.75
N GLN A 88 -1.77 -14.37 -24.78
CA GLN A 88 -0.56 -14.36 -25.62
C GLN A 88 -0.85 -14.60 -27.11
N VAL A 89 -1.92 -13.99 -27.63
CA VAL A 89 -2.27 -13.99 -29.05
C VAL A 89 -1.80 -12.68 -29.69
N LYS A 90 -1.58 -12.65 -31.01
CA LYS A 90 -1.27 -11.40 -31.75
C LYS A 90 -2.51 -10.94 -32.51
N PRO A 91 -3.01 -9.70 -32.29
CA PRO A 91 -2.56 -8.71 -31.30
C PRO A 91 -2.86 -9.15 -29.86
N LEU A 92 -2.03 -8.71 -28.92
CA LEU A 92 -2.20 -9.00 -27.48
C LEU A 92 -3.59 -8.55 -27.05
N LYS A 93 -4.37 -9.47 -26.48
CA LYS A 93 -5.67 -9.18 -25.89
C LYS A 93 -5.57 -9.19 -24.38
N PHE A 94 -6.22 -8.21 -23.76
CA PHE A 94 -6.31 -8.10 -22.31
C PHE A 94 -7.76 -8.30 -21.92
N ARG A 95 -8.04 -9.30 -21.09
CA ARG A 95 -9.34 -9.41 -20.41
C ARG A 95 -9.21 -8.84 -19.01
N ARG A 96 -10.21 -8.06 -18.61
CA ARG A 96 -10.34 -7.52 -17.25
C ARG A 96 -11.73 -7.83 -16.75
N TRP A 97 -11.82 -8.23 -15.49
CA TRP A 97 -13.09 -8.44 -14.81
C TRP A 97 -12.93 -8.17 -13.31
N PRO A 98 -14.01 -7.85 -12.60
CA PRO A 98 -13.94 -7.56 -11.17
C PRO A 98 -13.57 -8.81 -10.35
N CYS A 99 -12.95 -8.60 -9.18
CA CYS A 99 -12.76 -9.66 -8.19
C CYS A 99 -14.10 -10.30 -7.79
N GLU A 100 -14.10 -11.61 -7.61
CA GLU A 100 -15.29 -12.37 -7.24
C GLU A 100 -15.59 -12.31 -5.74
N ASN A 101 -14.58 -12.12 -4.89
CA ASN A 101 -14.74 -11.97 -3.44
C ASN A 101 -15.15 -10.54 -3.03
N LYS A 102 -16.14 -9.98 -3.71
CA LYS A 102 -16.64 -8.62 -3.47
C LYS A 102 -17.09 -8.39 -2.02
N GLU A 103 -17.70 -9.40 -1.40
CA GLU A 103 -18.17 -9.31 -0.01
C GLU A 103 -17.03 -9.18 1.01
N GLU A 104 -15.90 -9.86 0.78
CA GLU A 104 -14.72 -9.73 1.64
C GLU A 104 -14.10 -8.34 1.53
N TRP A 105 -14.07 -7.80 0.32
CA TRP A 105 -13.64 -6.42 0.05
C TRP A 105 -14.57 -5.41 0.72
N GLU A 106 -15.89 -5.58 0.65
CA GLU A 106 -16.84 -4.70 1.33
C GLU A 106 -16.63 -4.72 2.84
N LYS A 107 -16.47 -5.90 3.46
CA LYS A 107 -16.15 -6.03 4.90
C LYS A 107 -14.82 -5.38 5.26
N TYR A 108 -13.82 -5.48 4.39
CA TYR A 108 -12.54 -4.81 4.57
C TYR A 108 -12.70 -3.28 4.60
N TYR A 109 -13.41 -2.71 3.62
CA TYR A 109 -13.65 -1.26 3.57
C TYR A 109 -14.50 -0.76 4.74
N GLU A 110 -15.49 -1.54 5.21
CA GLU A 110 -16.27 -1.19 6.40
C GLU A 110 -15.38 -1.12 7.65
N LYS A 111 -14.51 -2.10 7.87
CA LYS A 111 -13.55 -2.08 9.00
C LYS A 111 -12.60 -0.89 8.95
N GLN A 112 -12.16 -0.51 7.74
CA GLN A 112 -11.25 0.62 7.54
C GLN A 112 -11.93 1.97 7.79
N LYS A 113 -13.23 2.12 7.52
CA LYS A 113 -13.98 3.36 7.85
C LYS A 113 -14.13 3.62 9.35
N THR A 114 -13.94 2.59 10.18
CA THR A 114 -14.09 2.65 11.65
C THR A 114 -12.77 2.81 12.40
N LEU A 115 -11.64 2.88 11.69
CA LEU A 115 -10.31 3.22 12.21
C LEU A 115 -10.05 4.73 12.04
#